data_AF-A0A7C5U2B8-F1
#
_entry.id   AF-A0A7C5U2B8-F1
#
_cell.length_a   1.000
_cell.length_b   1.000
_cell.length_c   1.000
_cell.angle_alpha   90.00
_cell.angle_beta   90.00
_cell.angle_gamma   90.00
#
_symmetry.space_group_name_H-M   'P 1'
#
loop_
_entity.id
_entity.type
_entity.pdbx_description
1 polymer ?
#
loop_
_entity_poly.entity_id
_entity_poly.type
_entity_poly.pdbx_seq_one_letter_code
_entity_poly.pdbx_strand_id
1 'polypeptide(L)'
;MSGLVTLVERMIKAFRNFGSFFFESSELQRVRDVLVKAEIEKLVEVRPVDERYPYIMAVIASRRGLEQECVSRVDSLLAKSAISQDEYKRYRRELVEQCIISLERERVKEIVKILEEYLARVKQASEKAL
;
A
#
# COMPACT_ATOMS: atom_id res chain seq x y z
N MET A 1 -1.35 -26.00 9.00
CA MET A 1 -1.77 -24.67 8.51
C MET A 1 -1.05 -24.41 7.20
N SER A 2 -1.76 -24.12 6.10
CA SER A 2 -1.12 -23.95 4.79
C SER A 2 -0.15 -22.76 4.81
N GLY A 3 1.03 -22.90 4.21
CA GLY A 3 2.06 -21.84 4.21
C GLY A 3 1.59 -20.49 3.63
N LEU A 4 0.50 -20.51 2.86
CA LEU A 4 -0.15 -19.31 2.32
C LEU A 4 -0.90 -18.51 3.41
N VAL A 5 -1.61 -19.17 4.33
CA VAL A 5 -2.30 -18.50 5.45
C VAL A 5 -1.29 -17.74 6.33
N THR A 6 -0.17 -18.39 6.66
CA THR A 6 0.89 -17.79 7.47
C THR A 6 1.55 -16.60 6.77
N LEU A 7 1.74 -16.67 5.45
CA LEU A 7 2.27 -15.55 4.67
C LEU A 7 1.33 -14.34 4.69
N VAL A 8 0.03 -14.55 4.46
CA VAL A 8 -0.96 -13.47 4.48
C VAL A 8 -1.04 -12.82 5.87
N GLU A 9 -1.00 -13.61 6.94
CA GLU A 9 -0.97 -13.08 8.32
C GLU A 9 0.29 -12.25 8.60
N ARG A 10 1.47 -12.69 8.12
CA ARG A 10 2.71 -11.90 8.18
C ARG A 10 2.59 -10.58 7.43
N MET A 11 2.00 -10.60 6.23
CA MET A 11 1.79 -9.40 5.43
C MET A 11 0.86 -8.41 6.14
N ILE A 12 -0.29 -8.86 6.65
CA ILE A 12 -1.23 -8.02 7.41
C ILE A 12 -0.55 -7.36 8.60
N LYS A 13 0.19 -8.15 9.39
CA LYS A 13 0.92 -7.65 10.56
C LYS A 13 1.95 -6.60 10.17
N ALA A 14 2.70 -6.82 9.08
CA ALA A 14 3.70 -5.89 8.62
C ALA A 14 3.10 -4.57 8.11
N PHE A 15 2.04 -4.64 7.29
CA PHE A 15 1.35 -3.43 6.82
C PHE A 15 0.72 -2.61 7.95
N ARG A 16 0.10 -3.26 8.95
CA ARG A 16 -0.45 -2.56 10.12
C ARG A 16 0.61 -1.81 10.93
N ASN A 17 1.80 -2.38 11.08
CA ASN A 17 2.85 -1.81 11.92
C ASN A 17 3.77 -0.84 11.18
N PHE A 18 4.06 -1.10 9.90
CA PHE A 18 5.13 -0.45 9.15
C PHE A 18 4.68 0.11 7.79
N GLY A 19 3.43 -0.12 7.37
CA GLY A 19 2.93 0.29 6.05
C GLY A 19 3.58 -0.44 4.86
N SER A 20 4.38 -1.47 5.14
CA SER A 20 5.16 -2.20 4.15
C SER A 20 5.43 -3.64 4.63
N PHE A 21 5.77 -4.53 3.69
CA PHE A 21 6.13 -5.91 3.98
C PHE A 21 7.48 -6.25 3.35
N PHE A 22 8.47 -6.57 4.19
CA PHE A 22 9.80 -7.00 3.75
C PHE A 22 9.89 -8.53 3.71
N PHE A 23 10.54 -9.06 2.68
CA PHE A 23 10.69 -10.49 2.46
C PHE A 23 11.95 -10.81 1.65
N GLU A 24 12.42 -12.04 1.74
CA GLU A 24 13.55 -12.50 0.93
C GLU A 24 13.11 -12.78 -0.52
N SER A 25 14.00 -12.57 -1.47
CA SER A 25 13.77 -12.89 -2.89
C SER A 25 13.29 -14.34 -3.13
N SER A 26 13.67 -15.28 -2.25
CA SER A 26 13.19 -16.67 -2.24
C SER A 26 11.68 -16.81 -2.03
N GLU A 27 11.03 -15.82 -1.39
CA GLU A 27 9.58 -15.78 -1.16
C GLU A 27 8.82 -15.07 -2.30
N LEU A 28 9.51 -14.47 -3.28
CA LEU A 28 8.91 -13.58 -4.29
C LEU A 28 7.73 -14.17 -5.03
N GLN A 29 7.83 -15.42 -5.49
CA GLN A 29 6.72 -16.04 -6.23
C GLN A 29 5.48 -16.20 -5.35
N ARG A 30 5.66 -16.64 -4.10
CA ARG A 30 4.55 -16.80 -3.14
C ARG A 30 3.90 -15.46 -2.79
N VAL A 31 4.71 -14.40 -2.66
CA VAL A 31 4.19 -13.05 -2.44
C VAL A 31 3.37 -12.59 -3.65
N ARG A 32 3.90 -12.72 -4.88
CA ARG A 32 3.17 -12.37 -6.10
C ARG A 32 1.84 -13.12 -6.22
N ASP A 33 1.84 -14.42 -5.94
CA ASP A 33 0.63 -15.23 -5.97
C ASP A 33 -0.43 -14.70 -5.00
N VAL A 34 -0.04 -14.26 -3.80
CA VAL A 34 -0.94 -13.61 -2.84
C VAL A 34 -1.47 -12.28 -3.39
N LEU A 35 -0.59 -11.43 -3.94
CA LEU A 35 -0.99 -10.13 -4.49
C LEU A 35 -2.02 -10.26 -5.62
N VAL A 36 -1.81 -11.23 -6.52
CA VAL A 36 -2.74 -11.54 -7.63
C VAL A 36 -4.05 -12.09 -7.08
N LYS A 37 -4.01 -13.11 -6.21
CA LYS A 37 -5.22 -13.76 -5.66
C LYS A 37 -6.03 -12.86 -4.74
N ALA A 38 -5.38 -11.89 -4.09
CA ALA A 38 -6.04 -10.86 -3.30
C ALA A 38 -6.46 -9.65 -4.14
N GLU A 39 -6.10 -9.59 -5.43
CA GLU A 39 -6.45 -8.52 -6.38
C GLU A 39 -5.91 -7.13 -6.00
N ILE A 40 -4.74 -7.07 -5.33
CA ILE A 40 -4.15 -5.81 -4.84
C ILE A 40 -2.95 -5.31 -5.65
N GLU A 41 -2.61 -5.93 -6.78
CA GLU A 41 -1.41 -5.58 -7.57
C GLU A 41 -1.34 -4.11 -7.98
N LYS A 42 -2.48 -3.45 -8.20
CA LYS A 42 -2.54 -2.02 -8.54
C LYS A 42 -2.37 -1.09 -7.34
N LEU A 43 -2.52 -1.61 -6.12
CA LEU A 43 -2.43 -0.86 -4.88
C LEU A 43 -1.02 -0.92 -4.28
N VAL A 44 -0.16 -1.81 -4.77
CA VAL A 44 1.18 -2.03 -4.23
C VAL A 44 2.25 -1.96 -5.29
N GLU A 45 3.48 -1.76 -4.85
CA GLU A 45 4.70 -1.90 -5.64
C GLU A 45 5.63 -2.91 -4.98
N VAL A 46 6.25 -3.77 -5.79
CA VAL A 46 7.25 -4.74 -5.33
C VAL A 46 8.61 -4.33 -5.88
N ARG A 47 9.56 -4.04 -4.99
CA ARG A 47 10.90 -3.59 -5.37
C ARG A 47 11.98 -4.08 -4.41
N PRO A 48 13.26 -4.15 -4.83
CA PRO A 48 14.38 -4.32 -3.92
C PRO A 48 14.40 -3.19 -2.89
N VAL A 49 14.80 -3.49 -1.65
CA VAL A 49 15.01 -2.46 -0.62
C VAL A 49 16.23 -1.61 -0.94
N ASP A 50 17.27 -2.25 -1.47
CA ASP A 50 18.50 -1.64 -1.93
C ASP A 50 18.92 -2.32 -3.24
N GLU A 51 19.27 -1.53 -4.25
CA GLU A 51 19.75 -2.02 -5.55
C GLU A 51 21.04 -2.83 -5.43
N ARG A 52 21.85 -2.54 -4.40
CA ARG A 52 23.11 -3.25 -4.10
C ARG A 52 22.87 -4.61 -3.46
N TYR A 53 21.69 -4.83 -2.86
CA TYR A 53 21.33 -6.05 -2.13
C TYR A 53 19.95 -6.57 -2.56
N PRO A 54 19.83 -7.14 -3.79
CA PRO A 54 18.55 -7.57 -4.36
C PRO A 54 17.93 -8.79 -3.67
N TYR A 55 18.56 -9.29 -2.61
CA TYR A 55 18.07 -10.44 -1.84
C TYR A 55 16.89 -10.09 -0.92
N ILE A 56 16.74 -8.81 -0.55
CA ILE A 56 15.64 -8.33 0.28
C ILE A 56 14.74 -7.42 -0.55
N MET A 57 13.47 -7.79 -0.60
CA MET A 57 12.43 -7.12 -1.35
C MET A 57 11.41 -6.50 -0.38
N ALA A 58 10.71 -5.48 -0.86
CA ALA A 58 9.60 -4.85 -0.15
C ALA A 58 8.35 -4.83 -1.02
N VAL A 59 7.20 -5.10 -0.41
CA VAL A 59 5.89 -4.68 -0.89
C VAL A 59 5.54 -3.38 -0.16
N ILE A 60 5.32 -2.31 -0.92
CA ILE A 60 4.92 -1.01 -0.39
C ILE A 60 3.61 -0.55 -1.05
N ALA A 61 2.89 0.37 -0.41
CA ALA A 61 1.75 1.01 -1.06
C ALA A 61 2.20 1.78 -2.31
N SER A 62 1.51 1.59 -3.43
CA SER A 62 1.82 2.32 -4.65
C SER A 62 1.45 3.79 -4.50
N ARG A 63 2.40 4.65 -4.87
CA ARG A 63 2.19 6.12 -4.92
C ARG A 63 1.73 6.60 -6.28
N ARG A 64 1.58 5.69 -7.25
CA ARG A 64 1.19 6.04 -8.62
C ARG A 64 -0.15 6.76 -8.62
N GLY A 65 -0.16 7.97 -9.18
CA GLY A 65 -1.34 8.83 -9.29
C GLY A 65 -1.66 9.68 -8.05
N LEU A 66 -1.06 9.39 -6.88
CA LEU A 66 -1.33 10.16 -5.66
C LEU A 66 -0.86 11.61 -5.78
N GLU A 67 0.29 11.84 -6.41
CA GLU A 67 0.83 13.19 -6.58
C GLU A 67 -0.11 14.06 -7.42
N GLN A 68 -0.56 13.55 -8.57
CA GLN A 68 -1.47 14.29 -9.45
C GLN A 68 -2.82 14.55 -8.78
N GLU A 69 -3.35 13.56 -8.03
CA GLU A 69 -4.56 13.73 -7.24
C GLU A 69 -4.38 14.80 -6.16
N CYS A 70 -3.27 14.78 -5.43
CA CYS A 70 -2.98 15.75 -4.39
C CYS A 70 -2.75 17.16 -4.93
N VAL A 71 -2.06 17.30 -6.06
CA VAL A 71 -1.95 18.57 -6.77
C VAL A 71 -3.34 19.11 -7.11
N SER A 72 -4.21 18.28 -7.71
CA SER A 72 -5.58 18.69 -8.05
C SER A 72 -6.40 19.09 -6.82
N ARG A 73 -6.23 18.40 -5.68
CA ARG A 73 -6.90 18.72 -4.42
C ARG A 73 -6.42 20.07 -3.86
N VAL A 74 -5.11 20.31 -3.84
CA VAL A 74 -4.53 21.57 -3.35
C VAL A 74 -4.90 22.75 -4.25
N ASP A 75 -4.88 22.56 -5.57
CA ASP A 75 -5.32 23.59 -6.54
C ASP A 75 -6.82 23.90 -6.37
N SER A 76 -7.64 22.89 -6.05
CA SER A 76 -9.05 23.08 -5.74
C SER A 76 -9.28 23.88 -4.45
N LEU A 77 -8.38 23.80 -3.45
CA LEU A 77 -8.48 24.61 -2.24
C LEU A 77 -8.27 26.10 -2.57
N LEU A 78 -7.31 26.42 -3.44
CA LEU A 78 -7.11 27.78 -3.92
C LEU A 78 -8.31 28.28 -4.72
N ALA A 79 -8.83 27.46 -5.65
CA ALA A 79 -9.99 27.82 -6.47
C ALA A 79 -11.27 28.07 -5.65
N LYS A 80 -11.40 27.40 -4.50
CA LYS A 80 -12.53 27.56 -3.55
C LYS A 80 -12.28 28.68 -2.52
N SER A 81 -11.18 29.41 -2.63
CA SER A 81 -10.75 30.40 -1.63
C SER A 81 -10.62 29.84 -0.21
N ALA A 82 -10.37 28.54 -0.08
CA ALA A 82 -10.13 27.89 1.21
C ALA A 82 -8.70 28.15 1.73
N ILE A 83 -7.80 28.58 0.83
CA ILE A 83 -6.46 29.10 1.13
C ILE A 83 -6.23 30.35 0.29
N SER A 84 -5.46 31.31 0.82
CA SER A 84 -5.08 32.52 0.10
C SER A 84 -4.02 32.25 -0.99
N GLN A 85 -3.86 33.19 -1.92
CA GLN A 85 -2.81 33.11 -2.95
C GLN A 85 -1.41 33.11 -2.34
N ASP A 86 -1.20 33.85 -1.26
CA ASP A 86 0.09 33.93 -0.57
C ASP A 86 0.41 32.63 0.17
N GLU A 87 -0.56 32.05 0.87
CA GLU A 87 -0.42 30.73 1.48
C GLU A 87 -0.15 29.64 0.45
N TYR A 88 -0.86 29.66 -0.69
CA TYR A 88 -0.62 28.71 -1.76
C TYR A 88 0.81 28.82 -2.30
N LYS A 89 1.28 30.03 -2.63
CA LYS A 89 2.66 30.22 -3.13
C LYS A 89 3.71 29.76 -2.13
N ARG A 90 3.46 29.97 -0.83
CA ARG A 90 4.41 29.65 0.24
C ARG A 90 4.41 28.15 0.62
N TYR A 91 3.24 27.52 0.67
CA TYR A 91 3.06 26.20 1.29
C TYR A 91 2.60 25.10 0.33
N ARG A 92 2.39 25.37 -0.96
CA ARG A 92 1.90 24.37 -1.94
C ARG A 92 2.64 23.03 -1.85
N ARG A 93 3.97 23.05 -1.79
CA ARG A 93 4.78 21.83 -1.72
C ARG A 93 4.47 21.02 -0.46
N GLU A 94 4.40 21.67 0.68
CA GLU A 94 4.10 21.03 1.97
C GLU A 94 2.67 20.48 2.02
N LEU A 95 1.71 21.23 1.47
CA LEU A 95 0.31 20.78 1.39
C LEU A 95 0.17 19.53 0.51
N VAL A 96 0.87 19.50 -0.64
CA VAL A 96 0.90 18.32 -1.51
C VAL A 96 1.57 17.14 -0.81
N GLU A 97 2.70 17.34 -0.14
CA GLU A 97 3.42 16.30 0.62
C GLU A 97 2.53 15.70 1.72
N GLN A 98 1.86 16.54 2.51
CA GLN A 98 0.93 16.10 3.56
C GLN A 98 -0.26 15.33 2.98
N CYS A 99 -0.80 15.77 1.85
CA CYS A 99 -1.84 15.04 1.15
C CYS A 99 -1.36 13.66 0.70
N ILE A 100 -0.16 13.56 0.12
CA ILE A 100 0.41 12.28 -0.33
C ILE A 100 0.56 11.33 0.84
N ILE A 101 1.12 11.78 1.96
CA ILE A 101 1.28 10.98 3.19
C ILE A 101 -0.08 10.50 3.69
N SER A 102 -1.09 11.38 3.67
CA SER A 102 -2.43 11.00 4.11
C SER A 102 -3.06 9.94 3.19
N LEU A 103 -2.97 10.10 1.86
CA LEU A 103 -3.52 9.14 0.91
C LEU A 103 -2.77 7.81 0.94
N GLU A 104 -1.45 7.82 1.17
CA GLU A 104 -0.65 6.61 1.36
C GLU A 104 -1.11 5.83 2.59
N ARG A 105 -1.42 6.50 3.71
CA ARG A 105 -1.97 5.85 4.90
C ARG A 105 -3.35 5.24 4.64
N GLU A 106 -4.21 5.92 3.90
CA GLU A 106 -5.51 5.35 3.50
C GLU A 106 -5.34 4.14 2.57
N ARG A 107 -4.38 4.19 1.65
CA ARG A 107 -4.02 3.05 0.79
C ARG A 107 -3.55 1.84 1.61
N VAL A 108 -2.73 2.06 2.63
CA VAL A 108 -2.30 0.99 3.55
C VAL A 108 -3.49 0.36 4.26
N LYS A 109 -4.46 1.15 4.73
CA LYS A 109 -5.69 0.62 5.35
C LYS A 109 -6.51 -0.22 4.36
N GLU A 110 -6.63 0.24 3.13
CA GLU A 110 -7.30 -0.48 2.05
C GLU A 110 -6.62 -1.83 1.77
N ILE A 111 -5.29 -1.85 1.64
CA ILE A 111 -4.51 -3.09 1.45
C ILE A 111 -4.76 -4.06 2.60
N VAL A 112 -4.68 -3.59 3.85
CA VAL A 112 -4.92 -4.43 5.04
C VAL A 112 -6.31 -5.05 5.02
N LYS A 113 -7.34 -4.23 4.72
CA LYS A 113 -8.72 -4.69 4.62
C LYS A 113 -8.88 -5.80 3.57
N ILE A 114 -8.33 -5.61 2.36
CA ILE A 114 -8.43 -6.60 1.29
C ILE A 114 -7.69 -7.90 1.66
N LEU A 115 -6.53 -7.80 2.30
CA LEU A 115 -5.79 -8.97 2.78
C LEU A 115 -6.55 -9.73 3.87
N GLU A 116 -7.25 -9.05 4.77
CA GLU A 116 -8.10 -9.66 5.79
C GLU A 116 -9.30 -10.40 5.17
N GLU A 117 -9.96 -9.76 4.20
CA GLU A 117 -11.04 -10.38 3.44
C GLU A 117 -10.55 -11.61 2.68
N TYR A 118 -9.39 -11.52 2.03
CA TYR A 118 -8.74 -12.65 1.36
C TYR A 118 -8.42 -13.79 2.35
N LEU A 119 -7.84 -13.47 3.50
CA LEU A 119 -7.53 -14.45 4.54
C LEU A 119 -8.78 -15.20 5.02
N ALA A 120 -9.88 -14.48 5.24
CA ALA A 120 -11.16 -15.07 5.63
C ALA A 120 -11.69 -16.04 4.57
N ARG A 121 -11.63 -15.65 3.28
CA ARG A 121 -12.02 -16.52 2.15
C ARG A 121 -11.19 -17.80 2.10
N VAL A 122 -9.86 -17.69 2.28
CA VAL A 122 -8.95 -18.85 2.24
C VAL A 122 -9.20 -19.79 3.42
N LYS A 123 -9.43 -19.27 4.63
CA LYS A 123 -9.75 -20.09 5.82
C LYS A 123 -11.05 -20.87 5.63
N GLN A 124 -12.12 -20.20 5.18
CA GLN A 124 -13.40 -20.86 4.90
C GLN A 124 -13.29 -21.93 3.81
N ALA A 125 -12.54 -21.68 2.74
CA ALA A 125 -12.32 -22.67 1.68
C ALA A 125 -11.55 -23.90 2.20
N SER A 126 -10.59 -23.72 3.11
CA SER A 126 -9.86 -24.84 3.71
C SER A 126 -10.71 -25.68 4.67
N GLU A 127 -11.69 -25.08 5.34
CA GLU A 127 -12.62 -25.78 6.23
C GLU A 127 -13.68 -26.59 5.46
N LYS A 128 -14.06 -26.15 4.25
CA LYS A 128 -15.01 -26.87 3.38
C LYS A 128 -14.37 -28.01 2.58
N ALA A 129 -13.04 -28.08 2.54
CA ALA A 129 -12.29 -29.13 1.85
C ALA A 129 -11.94 -30.33 2.76
N LEU A 130 -12.32 -30.25 4.04
CA LEU A 130 -12.26 -31.31 5.06
C LEU A 130 -13.66 -31.91 5.26
#